data_AF-A0A2T7NN84-F1
#
_entry.id   AF-A0A2T7NN84-F1
#
_cell.length_a   1.000
_cell.length_b   1.000
_cell.length_c   1.000
_cell.angle_alpha   90.00
_cell.angle_beta   90.00
_cell.angle_gamma   90.00
#
_symmetry.space_group_name_H-M   'P 1'
#
loop_
_entity.id
_entity.type
_entity.pdbx_description
1 polymer ?
#
loop_
_entity_poly.entity_id
_entity_poly.type
_entity_poly.pdbx_seq_one_letter_code
_entity_poly.pdbx_strand_id
1 'polypeptide(L)'
;MLSIAADNTQCCVQIDVCVEQSSEVKPCSVMTVVEGHFSVSQLVHQVYGLHVISCYDLDSYDDRNFHITGQRLRQQTWIIHSDFNDHNILVHTTPDLPSQTHVCGLLDFGDSTQSLYVFEVAIAMAYMMLKTPEGWSCDEMAGHVLASYLSQLTQAEVDILPLVILARFSQSLILGYHMISLDPSNQYTLVHARKVWPHLLHLWQRPV
;
A
#
# COMPACT_ATOMS: atom_id res chain seq x y z
N MET A 1 17.21 15.27 -6.77
CA MET A 1 16.06 16.11 -6.34
C MET A 1 14.99 15.94 -7.43
N LEU A 2 14.02 15.05 -7.23
CA LEU A 2 13.07 14.60 -8.26
C LEU A 2 11.91 15.60 -8.40
N SER A 3 11.69 16.11 -9.62
CA SER A 3 10.50 16.88 -9.99
C SER A 3 9.64 16.02 -10.90
N ILE A 4 8.48 15.57 -10.41
CA ILE A 4 7.48 14.86 -11.21
C ILE A 4 6.52 15.90 -11.78
N ALA A 5 6.63 16.18 -13.08
CA ALA A 5 5.58 16.87 -13.81
C ALA A 5 4.61 15.79 -14.34
N ALA A 6 3.47 15.64 -13.67
CA ALA A 6 2.43 14.69 -14.09
C ALA A 6 1.39 15.44 -14.94
N ASP A 7 1.36 15.17 -16.23
CA ASP A 7 0.23 15.54 -17.09
C ASP A 7 -0.49 14.24 -17.49
N ASN A 8 -1.59 13.97 -16.78
CA ASN A 8 -2.67 12.99 -16.91
C ASN A 8 -2.51 11.59 -17.55
N THR A 9 -1.34 11.12 -17.98
CA THR A 9 -1.06 9.69 -18.26
C THR A 9 0.42 9.39 -18.53
N GLN A 10 1.28 10.40 -18.64
CA GLN A 10 2.71 10.24 -18.87
C GLN A 10 3.50 10.74 -17.67
N CYS A 11 4.27 9.85 -17.06
CA CYS A 11 5.26 10.22 -16.04
C CYS A 11 6.64 10.19 -16.69
N CYS A 12 7.37 11.30 -16.63
CA CYS A 12 8.80 11.34 -16.92
C CYS A 12 9.55 11.01 -15.62
N VAL A 13 10.34 9.93 -15.61
CA VAL A 13 11.16 9.53 -14.47
C VAL A 13 12.62 9.52 -14.90
N GLN A 14 13.47 10.26 -14.19
CA GLN A 14 14.93 10.13 -14.29
C GLN A 14 15.38 9.08 -13.28
N ILE A 15 16.15 8.09 -13.74
CA ILE A 15 16.71 7.03 -12.91
C ILE A 15 18.23 7.11 -13.01
N ASP A 16 18.88 7.53 -11.92
CA ASP A 16 20.34 7.53 -11.82
C ASP A 16 20.80 6.11 -11.42
N VAL A 17 21.61 5.48 -12.26
CA VAL A 17 22.16 4.14 -12.01
C VAL A 17 23.65 4.25 -11.67
N CYS A 18 24.01 4.17 -10.39
CA CYS A 18 25.40 3.98 -9.93
C CYS A 18 25.82 2.51 -10.04
N VAL A 19 27.13 2.22 -10.14
CA VAL A 19 27.71 0.86 -10.21
C VAL A 19 28.70 0.62 -9.06
N GLU A 20 28.25 0.03 -7.95
CA GLU A 20 29.02 -0.48 -6.82
C GLU A 20 28.39 -1.75 -6.21
N GLN A 21 29.19 -2.79 -6.05
CA GLN A 21 28.79 -4.13 -5.60
C GLN A 21 28.33 -4.13 -4.13
N SER A 22 27.03 -4.32 -3.86
CA SER A 22 26.50 -4.53 -2.50
C SER A 22 25.20 -5.35 -2.54
N SER A 23 25.08 -6.34 -1.65
CA SER A 23 24.13 -7.47 -1.72
C SER A 23 22.89 -7.36 -0.81
N GLU A 24 22.46 -6.17 -0.40
CA GLU A 24 21.21 -5.97 0.35
C GLU A 24 20.43 -4.76 -0.20
N VAL A 25 19.17 -4.96 -0.58
CA VAL A 25 18.27 -3.90 -1.09
C VAL A 25 17.30 -3.47 0.01
N LYS A 26 17.44 -2.23 0.50
CA LYS A 26 16.51 -1.57 1.43
C LYS A 26 15.68 -0.50 0.71
N PRO A 27 14.46 -0.16 1.18
CA PRO A 27 13.71 0.97 0.64
C PRO A 27 14.53 2.26 0.76
N CYS A 28 14.42 3.13 -0.24
CA CYS A 28 15.17 4.40 -0.36
C CYS A 28 16.69 4.27 -0.56
N SER A 29 17.21 3.06 -0.87
CA SER A 29 18.60 2.91 -1.32
C SER A 29 18.71 3.27 -2.81
N VAL A 30 19.80 3.93 -3.21
CA VAL A 30 20.16 4.06 -4.63
C VAL A 30 20.35 2.64 -5.18
N MET A 31 19.51 2.24 -6.13
CA MET A 31 19.60 0.91 -6.74
C MET A 31 20.80 0.87 -7.68
N THR A 32 21.84 0.19 -7.23
CA THR A 32 22.96 -0.15 -8.11
C THR A 32 22.55 -1.30 -9.02
N VAL A 33 22.54 -1.08 -10.35
CA VAL A 33 22.30 -2.17 -11.31
C VAL A 33 23.58 -2.97 -11.47
N VAL A 34 23.57 -4.20 -10.96
CA VAL A 34 24.59 -5.20 -11.26
C VAL A 34 24.34 -5.68 -12.70
N GLU A 35 25.31 -5.53 -13.60
CA GLU A 35 25.18 -6.01 -14.99
C GLU A 35 24.90 -7.52 -15.01
N GLY A 36 23.65 -7.84 -15.32
CA GLY A 36 23.15 -9.21 -15.39
C GLY A 36 21.64 -9.23 -15.49
N HIS A 37 21.13 -9.30 -16.72
CA HIS A 37 19.81 -9.81 -17.11
C HIS A 37 18.52 -8.97 -16.98
N PHE A 38 18.50 -7.78 -16.38
CA PHE A 38 17.25 -6.98 -16.33
C PHE A 38 17.20 -5.85 -17.36
N SER A 39 16.14 -5.82 -18.17
CA SER A 39 15.81 -4.68 -19.04
C SER A 39 15.35 -3.49 -18.18
N VAL A 40 15.73 -2.26 -18.54
CA VAL A 40 15.27 -1.02 -17.88
C VAL A 40 13.75 -1.00 -17.73
N SER A 41 13.03 -1.51 -18.74
CA SER A 41 11.57 -1.64 -18.69
C SER A 41 11.06 -2.59 -17.61
N GLN A 42 11.78 -3.69 -17.34
CA GLN A 42 11.43 -4.62 -16.26
C GLN A 42 11.67 -3.98 -14.90
N LEU A 43 12.79 -3.27 -14.73
CA LEU A 43 13.09 -2.55 -13.50
C LEU A 43 12.04 -1.46 -13.22
N VAL A 44 11.68 -0.68 -14.24
CA VAL A 44 10.65 0.36 -14.14
C VAL A 44 9.30 -0.23 -13.77
N HIS A 45 8.95 -1.38 -14.36
CA HIS A 45 7.73 -2.09 -14.02
C HIS A 45 7.76 -2.62 -12.58
N GLN A 46 8.85 -3.24 -12.14
CA GLN A 46 8.99 -3.82 -10.80
C GLN A 46 9.04 -2.75 -9.69
N VAL A 47 9.76 -1.65 -9.91
CA VAL A 47 9.97 -0.61 -8.90
C VAL A 47 8.81 0.39 -8.87
N TYR A 48 8.30 0.78 -10.04
CA TYR A 48 7.34 1.89 -10.16
C TYR A 48 5.96 1.46 -10.68
N GLY A 49 5.77 0.19 -11.09
CA GLY A 49 4.49 -0.28 -11.65
C GLY A 49 4.12 0.38 -12.98
N LEU A 50 5.08 1.01 -13.65
CA LEU A 50 4.86 1.70 -14.92
C LEU A 50 5.11 0.74 -16.08
N HIS A 51 4.17 0.69 -17.03
CA HIS A 51 4.41 0.05 -18.30
C HIS A 51 5.18 1.02 -19.19
N VAL A 52 6.42 0.70 -19.52
CA VAL A 52 7.25 1.55 -20.38
C VAL A 52 6.69 1.55 -21.80
N ILE A 53 6.28 2.72 -22.28
CA ILE A 53 5.88 2.96 -23.67
C ILE A 53 7.12 3.23 -24.51
N SER A 54 8.02 4.08 -24.01
CA SER A 54 9.30 4.37 -24.64
C SER A 54 10.38 4.62 -23.60
N CYS A 55 11.62 4.28 -23.97
CA CYS A 55 12.80 4.45 -23.15
C CYS A 55 13.93 4.91 -24.06
N TYR A 56 14.54 6.05 -23.75
CA TYR A 56 15.70 6.58 -24.46
C TYR A 56 16.86 6.70 -23.49
N ASP A 57 18.03 6.26 -23.91
CA ASP A 57 19.28 6.53 -23.19
C ASP A 57 19.60 8.02 -23.35
N LEU A 58 20.01 8.67 -22.26
CA LEU A 58 20.44 10.06 -22.24
C LEU A 58 21.95 10.09 -22.06
N ASP A 59 22.64 10.92 -22.85
CA ASP A 59 24.07 11.13 -22.67
C ASP A 59 24.36 11.71 -21.28
N SER A 60 25.00 10.92 -20.42
CA SER A 60 25.50 11.34 -19.12
C SER A 60 26.98 10.98 -18.90
N TYR A 61 27.63 11.68 -17.99
CA TYR A 61 29.09 11.75 -17.91
C TYR A 61 29.74 10.53 -17.22
N ASP A 62 29.03 9.83 -16.32
CA ASP A 62 29.54 8.69 -15.55
C ASP A 62 28.48 7.66 -15.10
N ASP A 63 27.20 8.02 -15.10
CA ASP A 63 26.03 7.16 -14.89
C ASP A 63 25.28 6.87 -16.21
N ARG A 64 24.32 5.94 -16.20
CA ARG A 64 23.35 5.77 -17.29
C ARG A 64 22.02 6.38 -16.91
N ASN A 65 21.63 7.44 -17.61
CA ASN A 65 20.34 8.08 -17.43
C ASN A 65 19.36 7.64 -18.51
N PHE A 66 18.12 7.34 -18.12
CA PHE A 66 17.07 6.98 -19.07
C PHE A 66 15.92 7.97 -19.03
N HIS A 67 15.51 8.47 -20.20
CA HIS A 67 14.22 9.12 -20.36
C HIS A 67 13.15 8.07 -20.62
N ILE A 68 12.30 7.84 -19.63
CA ILE A 68 11.23 6.85 -19.72
C ILE A 68 9.89 7.56 -19.83
N THR A 69 9.14 7.26 -20.90
CA THR A 69 7.71 7.53 -20.96
C THR A 69 6.98 6.25 -20.60
N GLY A 70 6.36 6.23 -19.42
CA GLY A 70 5.56 5.11 -18.95
C GLY A 70 4.07 5.46 -18.92
N GLN A 71 3.23 4.48 -19.22
CA GLN A 71 1.82 4.52 -18.84
C GLN A 71 1.66 3.78 -17.54
N ARG A 72 0.96 4.38 -16.58
CA ARG A 72 0.48 3.63 -15.43
C ARG A 72 -0.56 2.64 -15.95
N LEU A 73 -0.38 1.34 -15.68
CA LEU A 73 -1.45 0.37 -15.89
C LEU A 73 -2.68 0.94 -15.18
N ARG A 74 -3.83 1.00 -15.88
CA ARG A 74 -5.08 1.55 -15.33
C ARG A 74 -5.38 0.85 -14.01
N GLN A 75 -4.96 1.47 -12.90
CA GLN A 75 -5.44 1.12 -11.58
C GLN A 75 -6.83 1.71 -11.48
N GLN A 76 -7.76 0.92 -10.99
CA GLN A 76 -9.14 1.38 -10.99
C GLN A 76 -9.29 2.50 -9.96
N THR A 77 -9.59 3.70 -10.44
CA THR A 77 -9.93 4.84 -9.57
C THR A 77 -11.42 4.83 -9.28
N TRP A 78 -11.78 4.89 -8.01
CA TRP A 78 -13.17 4.90 -7.55
C TRP A 78 -13.34 5.97 -6.47
N ILE A 79 -14.59 6.29 -6.14
CA ILE A 79 -14.88 6.95 -4.86
C ILE A 79 -14.66 5.89 -3.79
N ILE A 80 -13.66 6.10 -2.94
CA ILE A 80 -13.35 5.28 -1.78
C ILE A 80 -13.80 6.02 -0.52
N HIS A 81 -14.18 5.28 0.51
CA HIS A 81 -14.48 5.74 1.86
C HIS A 81 -13.25 6.31 2.57
N SER A 82 -12.05 5.78 2.29
CA SER A 82 -10.75 6.19 2.88
C SER A 82 -10.55 5.92 4.37
N ASP A 83 -11.59 5.48 5.08
CA ASP A 83 -11.54 5.11 6.49
C ASP A 83 -12.43 3.89 6.79
N PHE A 84 -12.40 2.89 5.90
CA PHE A 84 -13.20 1.68 6.03
C PHE A 84 -12.63 0.72 7.10
N ASN A 85 -12.76 1.13 8.35
CA ASN A 85 -12.35 0.37 9.54
C ASN A 85 -13.57 -0.25 10.26
N ASP A 86 -13.30 -1.10 11.24
CA ASP A 86 -14.33 -1.87 11.95
C ASP A 86 -15.27 -1.01 12.81
N HIS A 87 -14.91 0.22 13.17
CA HIS A 87 -15.80 1.13 13.89
C HIS A 87 -16.83 1.78 12.95
N ASN A 88 -16.57 1.79 11.65
CA ASN A 88 -17.43 2.38 10.63
C ASN A 88 -18.39 1.35 9.98
N ILE A 89 -18.43 0.12 10.49
CA ILE A 89 -19.31 -0.95 10.03
C ILE A 89 -20.38 -1.24 11.07
N LEU A 90 -21.65 -1.08 10.70
CA LEU A 90 -22.78 -1.48 11.53
C LEU A 90 -23.10 -2.95 11.28
N VAL A 91 -23.20 -3.71 12.37
CA VAL A 91 -23.61 -5.11 12.36
C VAL A 91 -24.87 -5.30 13.19
N HIS A 92 -25.80 -6.09 12.68
CA HIS A 92 -26.96 -6.55 13.42
C HIS A 92 -26.74 -8.01 13.83
N THR A 93 -26.85 -8.29 15.12
CA THR A 93 -26.74 -9.63 15.69
C THR A 93 -28.06 -9.99 16.36
N THR A 94 -28.65 -11.11 15.94
CA THR A 94 -29.82 -11.68 16.59
C THR A 94 -29.38 -12.32 17.92
N PRO A 95 -29.90 -11.89 19.09
CA PRO A 95 -29.44 -12.35 20.40
C PRO A 95 -29.46 -13.88 20.57
N ASP A 96 -30.46 -14.53 19.99
CA ASP A 96 -30.69 -15.97 20.13
C ASP A 96 -29.91 -16.83 19.11
N LEU A 97 -29.33 -16.19 18.08
CA LEU A 97 -28.59 -16.84 17.01
C LEU A 97 -27.37 -15.99 16.64
N PRO A 98 -26.27 -16.06 17.41
CA PRO A 98 -25.06 -15.27 17.17
C PRO A 98 -24.44 -15.51 15.78
N SER A 99 -24.69 -16.69 15.20
CA SER A 99 -24.29 -17.06 13.84
C SER A 99 -25.05 -16.32 12.73
N GLN A 100 -26.14 -15.62 13.06
CA GLN A 100 -26.89 -14.76 12.16
C GLN A 100 -26.50 -13.29 12.35
N THR A 101 -25.21 -13.01 12.22
CA THR A 101 -24.72 -11.63 12.17
C THR A 101 -24.69 -11.15 10.72
N HIS A 102 -25.29 -9.99 10.44
CA HIS A 102 -25.25 -9.39 9.11
C HIS A 102 -24.85 -7.91 9.18
N VAL A 103 -24.09 -7.46 8.18
CA VAL A 103 -23.76 -6.04 8.01
C VAL A 103 -25.02 -5.29 7.61
N CYS A 104 -25.35 -4.22 8.34
CA CYS A 104 -26.57 -3.45 8.15
C CYS A 104 -26.34 -1.99 7.73
N GLY A 105 -25.09 -1.51 7.74
CA GLY A 105 -24.77 -0.17 7.25
C GLY A 105 -23.31 0.19 7.38
N LEU A 106 -22.94 1.30 6.74
CA LEU A 106 -21.64 1.95 6.81
C LEU A 106 -21.82 3.40 7.27
N LEU A 107 -20.86 3.89 8.05
CA LEU A 107 -20.88 5.23 8.65
C LEU A 107 -19.68 6.06 8.23
N ASP A 108 -19.74 7.36 8.48
CA ASP A 108 -18.60 8.28 8.42
C ASP A 108 -17.90 8.42 7.06
N PHE A 109 -18.67 8.86 6.07
CA PHE A 109 -18.15 9.18 4.73
C PHE A 109 -17.37 10.51 4.67
N GLY A 110 -16.97 11.10 5.81
CA GLY A 110 -16.32 12.41 5.88
C GLY A 110 -14.99 12.49 5.10
N ASP A 111 -14.28 11.36 5.01
CA ASP A 111 -12.98 11.24 4.31
C ASP A 111 -13.10 10.65 2.90
N SER A 112 -14.32 10.48 2.39
CA SER A 112 -14.54 9.87 1.09
C SER A 112 -13.92 10.71 -0.03
N THR A 113 -13.14 10.06 -0.90
CA THR A 113 -12.39 10.75 -1.95
C THR A 113 -12.26 9.89 -3.19
N GLN A 114 -11.96 10.52 -4.34
CA GLN A 114 -11.60 9.77 -5.53
C GLN A 114 -10.14 9.33 -5.43
N SER A 115 -9.91 8.01 -5.37
CA SER A 115 -8.56 7.44 -5.26
C SER A 115 -8.51 6.02 -5.84
N LEU A 116 -7.37 5.36 -5.67
CA LEU A 116 -7.17 3.98 -6.12
C LEU A 116 -7.97 3.02 -5.24
N TYR A 117 -8.74 2.14 -5.87
CA TYR A 117 -9.60 1.19 -5.15
C TYR A 117 -8.82 0.21 -4.28
N VAL A 118 -7.61 -0.15 -4.70
CA VAL A 118 -6.68 -0.99 -3.91
C VAL A 118 -6.40 -0.41 -2.52
N PHE A 119 -6.47 0.92 -2.34
CA PHE A 119 -6.28 1.55 -1.03
C PHE A 119 -7.43 1.25 -0.07
N GLU A 120 -8.68 1.19 -0.57
CA GLU A 120 -9.83 0.77 0.24
C GLU A 120 -9.66 -0.67 0.74
N VAL A 121 -9.29 -1.57 -0.18
CA VAL A 121 -9.10 -2.99 0.14
C VAL A 121 -7.95 -3.16 1.14
N ALA A 122 -6.85 -2.42 0.96
CA ALA A 122 -5.74 -2.44 1.90
C ALA A 122 -6.12 -1.93 3.29
N ILE A 123 -6.96 -0.89 3.40
CA ILE A 123 -7.49 -0.41 4.69
C ILE A 123 -8.34 -1.52 5.34
N ALA A 124 -9.28 -2.10 4.59
CA ALA A 124 -10.12 -3.20 5.08
C ALA A 124 -9.29 -4.38 5.62
N MET A 125 -8.29 -4.81 4.85
CA MET A 125 -7.37 -5.88 5.23
C MET A 125 -6.56 -5.50 6.48
N ALA A 126 -5.99 -4.30 6.52
CA ALA A 126 -5.20 -3.81 7.65
C ALA A 126 -5.98 -3.86 8.97
N TYR A 127 -7.21 -3.35 8.99
CA TYR A 127 -8.02 -3.35 10.21
C TYR A 127 -8.54 -4.75 10.57
N MET A 128 -8.80 -5.62 9.58
CA MET A 128 -9.11 -7.02 9.85
C MET A 128 -7.93 -7.76 10.52
N MET A 129 -6.70 -7.49 10.09
CA MET A 129 -5.50 -8.03 10.75
C MET A 129 -5.43 -7.60 12.22
N LEU A 130 -5.77 -6.35 12.54
CA LEU A 130 -5.78 -5.84 13.94
C LEU A 130 -6.85 -6.51 14.82
N LYS A 131 -7.85 -7.16 14.22
CA LYS A 131 -8.94 -7.88 14.89
C LYS A 131 -8.76 -9.40 14.90
N THR A 132 -7.60 -9.88 14.47
CA THR A 132 -7.27 -11.30 14.51
C THR A 132 -7.44 -11.85 15.94
N PRO A 133 -8.33 -12.84 16.15
CA PRO A 133 -8.50 -13.47 17.45
C PRO A 133 -7.24 -14.27 17.86
N GLU A 134 -7.08 -14.55 19.14
CA GLU A 134 -5.99 -15.39 19.62
C GLU A 134 -6.04 -16.78 18.97
N GLY A 135 -4.89 -17.27 18.50
CA GLY A 135 -4.75 -18.56 17.81
C GLY A 135 -5.08 -18.52 16.31
N TRP A 136 -5.47 -17.39 15.75
CA TRP A 136 -5.71 -17.21 14.31
C TRP A 136 -4.53 -16.52 13.62
N SER A 137 -4.33 -16.81 12.33
CA SER A 137 -3.32 -16.11 11.52
C SER A 137 -3.85 -14.79 10.99
N CYS A 138 -3.12 -13.69 11.23
CA CYS A 138 -3.51 -12.40 10.67
C CYS A 138 -3.46 -12.37 9.13
N ASP A 139 -2.61 -13.21 8.53
CA ASP A 139 -2.54 -13.36 7.07
C ASP A 139 -3.80 -14.03 6.52
N GLU A 140 -4.31 -15.06 7.21
CA GLU A 140 -5.56 -15.73 6.83
C GLU A 140 -6.76 -14.78 6.96
N MET A 141 -6.77 -13.98 8.03
CA MET A 141 -7.79 -12.95 8.24
C MET A 141 -7.79 -11.90 7.11
N ALA A 142 -6.61 -11.41 6.71
CA ALA A 142 -6.47 -10.53 5.56
C ALA A 142 -6.88 -11.23 4.24
N GLY A 143 -6.53 -12.51 4.10
CA GLY A 143 -6.87 -13.35 2.96
C GLY A 143 -8.38 -13.52 2.76
N HIS A 144 -9.16 -13.64 3.84
CA HIS A 144 -10.63 -13.67 3.78
C HIS A 144 -11.22 -12.38 3.20
N VAL A 145 -10.67 -11.23 3.59
CA VAL A 145 -11.07 -9.95 3.01
C VAL A 145 -10.70 -9.94 1.52
N LEU A 146 -9.44 -10.20 1.18
CA LEU A 146 -8.96 -10.20 -0.20
C LEU A 146 -9.80 -11.10 -1.13
N ALA A 147 -10.15 -12.31 -0.67
CA ALA A 147 -10.95 -13.26 -1.44
C ALA A 147 -12.28 -12.68 -1.95
N SER A 148 -12.88 -11.76 -1.19
CA SER A 148 -14.13 -11.07 -1.56
C SER A 148 -13.94 -10.01 -2.66
N TYR A 149 -12.71 -9.51 -2.82
CA TYR A 149 -12.35 -8.45 -3.76
C TYR A 149 -11.54 -8.93 -4.96
N LEU A 150 -11.13 -10.21 -5.03
CA LEU A 150 -10.30 -10.74 -6.12
C LEU A 150 -10.90 -10.50 -7.52
N SER A 151 -12.22 -10.53 -7.67
CA SER A 151 -12.87 -10.26 -8.96
C SER A 151 -12.85 -8.79 -9.38
N GLN A 152 -12.52 -7.88 -8.47
CA GLN A 152 -12.52 -6.43 -8.65
C GLN A 152 -11.10 -5.86 -8.79
N LEU A 153 -10.07 -6.64 -8.45
CA LEU A 153 -8.67 -6.25 -8.49
C LEU A 153 -7.93 -6.91 -9.66
N THR A 154 -6.99 -6.16 -10.23
CA THR A 154 -5.99 -6.71 -11.15
C THR A 154 -4.87 -7.42 -10.38
N GLN A 155 -4.13 -8.31 -11.05
CA GLN A 155 -2.98 -8.97 -10.43
C GLN A 155 -1.95 -7.95 -9.90
N ALA A 156 -1.68 -6.90 -10.67
CA ALA A 156 -0.76 -5.84 -10.25
C ALA A 156 -1.25 -5.07 -9.01
N GLU A 157 -2.56 -4.91 -8.82
CA GLU A 157 -3.13 -4.33 -7.59
C GLU A 157 -2.99 -5.30 -6.42
N VAL A 158 -3.18 -6.61 -6.65
CA VAL A 158 -2.96 -7.63 -5.62
C VAL A 158 -1.49 -7.68 -5.18
N ASP A 159 -0.55 -7.62 -6.12
CA ASP A 159 0.89 -7.72 -5.86
C ASP A 159 1.40 -6.56 -4.98
N ILE A 160 0.79 -5.37 -5.05
CA ILE A 160 1.18 -4.22 -4.24
C ILE A 160 0.50 -4.16 -2.87
N LEU A 161 -0.52 -4.98 -2.59
CA LEU A 161 -1.27 -4.93 -1.33
C LEU A 161 -0.39 -4.98 -0.06
N PRO A 162 0.63 -5.86 0.05
CA PRO A 162 1.48 -5.89 1.24
C PRO A 162 2.17 -4.55 1.51
N LEU A 163 2.65 -3.89 0.45
CA LEU A 163 3.29 -2.57 0.54
C LEU A 163 2.28 -1.49 0.96
N VAL A 164 1.08 -1.52 0.39
CA VAL A 164 0.02 -0.56 0.73
C VAL A 164 -0.45 -0.73 2.18
N ILE A 165 -0.58 -1.97 2.67
CA ILE A 165 -0.94 -2.26 4.06
C ILE A 165 0.15 -1.73 5.01
N LEU A 166 1.43 -1.96 4.69
CA LEU A 166 2.55 -1.40 5.44
C LEU A 166 2.52 0.14 5.48
N ALA A 167 2.23 0.78 4.35
CA ALA A 167 2.07 2.24 4.28
C ALA A 167 0.91 2.71 5.16
N ARG A 168 -0.23 2.00 5.16
CA ARG A 168 -1.38 2.35 6.01
C ARG A 168 -1.09 2.17 7.50
N PHE A 169 -0.40 1.10 7.89
CA PHE A 169 0.06 0.93 9.27
C PHE A 169 1.00 2.04 9.71
N SER A 170 1.95 2.41 8.84
CA SER A 170 2.87 3.53 9.09
C SER A 170 2.13 4.85 9.27
N GLN A 171 1.16 5.14 8.40
CA GLN A 171 0.29 6.31 8.50
C GLN A 171 -0.46 6.33 9.83
N SER A 172 -1.08 5.21 10.21
CA SER A 172 -1.84 5.09 11.47
C SER A 172 -0.97 5.37 12.70
N LEU A 173 0.27 4.86 12.73
CA LEU A 173 1.21 5.10 13.83
C LEU A 173 1.65 6.56 13.91
N ILE A 174 2.00 7.18 12.77
CA ILE A 174 2.43 8.58 12.70
C ILE A 174 1.30 9.52 13.13
N LEU A 175 0.08 9.29 12.61
CA LEU A 175 -1.10 10.08 12.97
C LEU A 175 -1.45 9.88 14.45
N GLY A 176 -1.41 8.64 14.95
CA GLY A 176 -1.65 8.37 16.36
C GLY A 176 -0.66 9.12 17.26
N TYR A 177 0.63 9.08 16.95
CA TYR A 177 1.65 9.83 17.67
C TYR A 177 1.41 11.35 17.63
N HIS A 178 1.08 11.89 16.46
CA HIS A 178 0.78 13.32 16.30
C HIS A 178 -0.45 13.75 17.11
N MET A 179 -1.52 12.95 17.12
CA MET A 179 -2.72 13.28 17.89
C MET A 179 -2.45 13.29 19.40
N ILE A 180 -1.64 12.37 19.91
CA ILE A 180 -1.25 12.32 21.32
C ILE A 180 -0.33 13.49 21.69
N SER A 181 0.53 13.94 20.78
CA SER A 181 1.40 15.09 21.05
C SER A 181 0.61 16.40 21.11
N LEU A 182 -0.52 16.49 20.40
CA LEU A 182 -1.46 17.61 20.48
C LEU A 182 -2.37 17.53 21.72
N ASP A 183 -2.89 16.35 22.02
CA ASP A 183 -3.75 16.11 23.19
C ASP A 183 -3.38 14.78 23.87
N PRO A 184 -2.55 14.83 24.93
CA PRO A 184 -2.15 13.64 25.68
C PRO A 184 -3.31 12.89 26.36
N SER A 185 -4.48 13.52 26.50
CA SER A 185 -5.67 12.88 27.09
C SER A 185 -6.42 12.00 26.09
N ASN A 186 -6.17 12.17 24.78
CA ASN A 186 -6.79 11.40 23.69
C ASN A 186 -6.16 10.00 23.56
N GLN A 187 -6.39 9.15 24.56
CA GLN A 187 -5.85 7.78 24.60
C GLN A 187 -6.50 6.83 23.59
N TYR A 188 -7.60 7.25 22.94
CA TYR A 188 -8.30 6.44 21.93
C TYR A 188 -7.35 6.05 20.78
N THR A 189 -6.49 6.96 20.36
CA THR A 189 -5.52 6.76 19.28
C THR A 189 -4.43 5.72 19.62
N LEU A 190 -4.12 5.55 20.91
CA LEU A 190 -3.14 4.57 21.39
C LEU A 190 -3.65 3.13 21.28
N VAL A 191 -4.97 2.90 21.35
CA VAL A 191 -5.57 1.56 21.35
C VAL A 191 -5.25 0.83 20.05
N HIS A 192 -5.35 1.53 18.92
CA HIS A 192 -4.99 0.97 17.61
C HIS A 192 -3.47 0.94 17.43
N ALA A 193 -2.76 2.03 17.77
CA ALA A 193 -1.31 2.14 17.56
C ALA A 193 -0.50 0.99 18.21
N ARG A 194 -0.87 0.56 19.44
CA ARG A 194 -0.18 -0.56 20.11
C ARG A 194 -0.34 -1.89 19.38
N LYS A 195 -1.50 -2.11 18.75
CA LYS A 195 -1.78 -3.34 18.00
C LYS A 195 -1.10 -3.32 16.63
N VAL A 196 -0.94 -2.15 16.02
CA VAL A 196 -0.37 -2.00 14.68
C VAL A 196 1.09 -2.45 14.60
N TRP A 197 1.93 -2.09 15.58
CA TRP A 197 3.38 -2.30 15.48
C TRP A 197 3.80 -3.78 15.27
N PRO A 198 3.26 -4.77 16.00
CA PRO A 198 3.53 -6.18 15.72
C PRO A 198 3.18 -6.64 14.30
N HIS A 199 2.04 -6.20 13.75
CA HIS A 199 1.62 -6.58 12.39
C HIS A 199 2.47 -5.89 11.31
N LEU A 200 2.88 -4.65 11.54
CA LEU A 200 3.82 -3.95 10.66
C LEU A 200 5.14 -4.71 10.58
N LEU A 201 5.72 -5.10 11.72
CA LEU A 201 6.97 -5.87 11.75
C LEU A 201 6.81 -7.24 11.09
N HIS A 202 5.70 -7.94 11.34
CA HIS A 202 5.38 -9.22 10.70
C HIS A 202 5.40 -9.12 9.17
N LEU A 203 4.76 -8.11 8.60
CA LEU A 203 4.76 -7.90 7.14
C LEU A 203 6.12 -7.44 6.61
N TRP A 204 6.79 -6.53 7.34
CA TRP A 204 8.08 -5.95 6.94
C TRP A 204 9.20 -6.98 6.83
N GLN A 205 9.17 -8.03 7.66
CA GLN A 205 10.20 -9.06 7.70
C GLN A 205 10.06 -10.13 6.61
N ARG A 206 9.01 -10.06 5.77
CA ARG A 206 8.78 -11.04 4.71
C ARG A 206 9.59 -10.69 3.46
N PRO A 207 10.20 -11.69 2.79
CA PRO A 207 10.79 -11.46 1.48
C PRO A 207 9.69 -11.03 0.49
N VAL A 208 10.02 -10.03 -0.34
CA VAL A 208 9.20 -9.53 -1.44
C VAL A 208 9.28 -10.48 -2.62
#